data_AF-A0AAW1HUX7-F1
#
_entry.id   AF-A0AAW1HUX7-F1
#
_cell.length_a   1.000
_cell.length_b   1.000
_cell.length_c   1.000
_cell.angle_alpha   90.00
_cell.angle_beta   90.00
_cell.angle_gamma   90.00
#
_symmetry.space_group_name_H-M   'P 1'
#
loop_
_entity.id
_entity.type
_entity.pdbx_description
1 polymer ?
#
loop_
_entity_poly.entity_id
_entity_poly.type
_entity_poly.pdbx_seq_one_letter_code
_entity_poly.pdbx_strand_id
1 'polypeptide(L)'
;MTRFPETVKFYNEIKFGVEVLDQMARQYSPKSASRRWPPHVFFNILDMAAINAWILYKEVTGTKISRHDLLFELAEELMESYTT
;
A
#
# COMPACT_ATOMS: atom_id res chain seq x y z
N MET A 1 -11.57 30.40 -17.51
CA MET A 1 -11.78 28.97 -17.16
C MET A 1 -11.33 28.12 -18.33
N THR A 2 -10.24 27.36 -18.16
CA THR A 2 -9.67 26.56 -19.25
C THR A 2 -10.54 25.32 -19.49
N ARG A 3 -11.27 25.28 -20.61
CA ARG A 3 -12.04 24.09 -21.02
C ARG A 3 -11.06 23.05 -21.57
N PHE A 4 -10.70 22.06 -20.76
CA PHE A 4 -9.97 20.89 -21.24
C PHE A 4 -10.91 19.96 -22.02
N PRO A 5 -10.41 19.32 -23.10
CA PRO A 5 -11.12 18.24 -23.76
C PRO A 5 -11.49 17.13 -22.76
N GLU A 6 -12.63 16.48 -22.97
CA GLU A 6 -13.13 15.40 -22.10
C GLU A 6 -12.10 14.27 -21.93
N THR A 7 -11.43 13.91 -23.02
CA THR A 7 -10.33 12.93 -23.03
C THR A 7 -9.20 13.30 -22.08
N VAL A 8 -8.85 14.59 -22.00
CA VAL A 8 -7.76 15.07 -21.13
C VAL A 8 -8.19 15.02 -19.66
N LYS A 9 -9.45 15.31 -19.37
CA LYS A 9 -9.99 15.17 -18.00
C LYS A 9 -9.97 13.72 -17.54
N PHE A 10 -10.53 12.82 -18.35
CA PHE A 10 -10.56 11.39 -18.04
C PHE A 10 -9.16 10.81 -17.81
N TYR A 11 -8.20 11.13 -18.69
CA TYR A 11 -6.81 10.70 -18.51
C TYR A 11 -6.22 11.20 -17.19
N ASN A 12 -6.42 12.49 -16.87
CA ASN A 12 -5.92 13.07 -15.62
C ASN A 12 -6.57 12.48 -14.38
N GLU A 13 -7.80 11.98 -14.46
CA GLU A 13 -8.49 11.34 -13.34
C GLU A 13 -7.88 9.97 -13.00
N ILE A 14 -7.45 9.19 -14.01
CA ILE A 14 -7.00 7.81 -13.79
C ILE A 14 -5.47 7.63 -13.77
N LYS A 15 -4.69 8.56 -14.36
CA LYS A 15 -3.25 8.37 -14.57
C LYS A 15 -2.42 8.26 -13.29
N PHE A 16 -2.94 8.75 -12.17
CA PHE A 16 -2.19 8.85 -10.91
C PHE A 16 -2.25 7.58 -10.06
N GLY A 17 -2.94 6.52 -10.49
CA GLY A 17 -3.08 5.30 -9.67
C GLY A 17 -1.75 4.70 -9.20
N VAL A 18 -0.77 4.63 -10.09
CA VAL A 18 0.58 4.10 -9.75
C VAL A 18 1.35 5.06 -8.83
N GLU A 19 1.27 6.37 -9.08
CA GLU A 19 1.90 7.40 -8.24
C GLU A 19 1.36 7.35 -6.80
N VAL A 20 0.04 7.20 -6.66
CA VAL A 20 -0.63 7.09 -5.37
C VAL A 20 -0.19 5.81 -4.65
N LEU A 21 -0.10 4.68 -5.35
CA LEU A 21 0.40 3.43 -4.79
C LEU A 21 1.84 3.58 -4.28
N ASP A 22 2.74 4.18 -5.08
CA ASP A 22 4.13 4.39 -4.69
C ASP A 22 4.26 5.33 -3.48
N GLN A 23 3.47 6.42 -3.44
CA GLN A 23 3.41 7.31 -2.28
C GLN A 23 2.91 6.57 -1.03
N MET A 24 1.87 5.74 -1.17
CA MET A 24 1.35 4.93 -0.08
C MET A 24 2.41 3.95 0.42
N ALA A 25 3.09 3.21 -0.48
CA ALA A 25 4.11 2.24 -0.12
C ALA A 25 5.24 2.90 0.70
N ARG A 26 5.72 4.06 0.28
CA ARG A 26 6.80 4.79 0.98
C ARG A 26 6.48 5.16 2.43
N GLN A 27 5.21 5.34 2.81
CA GLN A 27 4.83 5.79 4.15
C GLN A 27 5.09 4.74 5.25
N TYR A 28 4.95 3.45 4.95
CA TYR A 28 5.07 2.35 5.92
C TYR A 28 5.97 1.22 5.40
N SER A 29 6.94 1.55 4.55
CA SER A 29 7.77 0.52 3.92
C SER A 29 8.74 -0.12 4.92
N PRO A 30 8.85 -1.46 4.98
CA PRO A 30 9.82 -2.16 5.82
C PRO A 30 11.21 -2.23 5.16
N LYS A 31 11.40 -1.57 4.01
CA LYS A 31 12.67 -1.57 3.27
C LYS A 31 13.81 -1.04 4.13
N SER A 32 14.85 -1.86 4.25
CA SER A 32 16.14 -1.44 4.79
C SER A 32 17.17 -1.26 3.68
N ALA A 33 18.19 -0.45 3.93
CA ALA A 33 19.29 -0.24 3.00
C ALA A 33 20.00 -1.58 2.71
N SER A 34 20.06 -1.95 1.43
CA SER A 34 20.70 -3.18 0.96
C SER A 34 21.45 -2.91 -0.33
N ARG A 35 22.61 -3.55 -0.49
CA ARG A 35 23.40 -3.54 -1.74
C ARG A 35 22.99 -4.63 -2.72
N ARG A 36 22.00 -5.46 -2.36
CA ARG A 36 21.50 -6.56 -3.17
C ARG A 36 20.07 -6.24 -3.63
N TRP A 37 19.79 -6.42 -4.91
CA TRP A 37 18.46 -6.17 -5.49
C TRP A 37 17.36 -7.16 -5.04
N PRO A 38 17.62 -8.46 -4.76
CA PRO A 38 16.53 -9.39 -4.45
C PRO A 38 15.71 -9.03 -3.19
N PRO A 39 16.34 -8.64 -2.05
CA PRO A 39 15.59 -8.15 -0.90
C PRO A 39 14.69 -6.95 -1.22
N HIS A 40 15.13 -6.06 -2.13
CA HIS A 40 14.34 -4.89 -2.50
C HIS A 40 13.06 -5.27 -3.25
N VAL A 41 13.14 -6.27 -4.13
CA VAL A 41 11.97 -6.83 -4.82
C VAL A 41 11.02 -7.50 -3.82
N PHE A 42 11.55 -8.25 -2.86
CA PHE A 42 10.74 -8.84 -1.79
C PHE A 42 9.99 -7.78 -0.98
N PHE A 43 10.66 -6.71 -0.55
CA PHE A 43 9.99 -5.64 0.19
C PHE A 43 8.96 -4.87 -0.66
N ASN A 44 9.18 -4.70 -1.97
CA ASN A 44 8.15 -4.15 -2.86
C ASN A 44 6.89 -5.01 -2.86
N ILE A 45 7.04 -6.35 -2.87
CA ILE A 45 5.91 -7.27 -2.80
C ILE A 45 5.18 -7.13 -1.47
N LEU A 46 5.91 -7.02 -0.35
CA LEU A 46 5.32 -6.80 0.96
C LEU A 46 4.53 -5.49 1.05
N ASP A 47 5.08 -4.38 0.53
CA ASP A 47 4.37 -3.10 0.48
C ASP A 47 3.04 -3.22 -0.27
N MET A 48 3.04 -3.87 -1.44
CA MET A 48 1.84 -4.08 -2.24
C MET A 48 0.84 -5.00 -1.54
N ALA A 49 1.31 -6.10 -0.93
CA ALA A 49 0.47 -7.03 -0.21
C ALA A 49 -0.24 -6.36 0.98
N ALA A 50 0.47 -5.54 1.75
CA ALA A 50 -0.09 -4.78 2.86
C ALA A 50 -1.16 -3.78 2.42
N ILE A 51 -0.90 -3.02 1.35
CA ILE A 51 -1.89 -2.06 0.81
C ILE A 51 -3.13 -2.80 0.33
N ASN A 52 -2.96 -3.91 -0.40
CA ASN A 52 -4.07 -4.71 -0.91
C ASN A 52 -4.88 -5.34 0.24
N ALA A 53 -4.22 -5.87 1.26
CA ALA A 53 -4.87 -6.41 2.45
C ALA A 53 -5.70 -5.33 3.18
N TRP A 54 -5.16 -4.12 3.34
CA TRP A 54 -5.89 -3.01 3.94
C TRP A 54 -7.13 -2.60 3.12
N ILE A 55 -7.01 -2.55 1.79
CA ILE A 55 -8.16 -2.27 0.91
C ILE A 55 -9.21 -3.37 1.06
N LEU A 56 -8.82 -4.63 0.90
CA LEU A 56 -9.72 -5.78 1.00
C LEU A 56 -10.42 -5.85 2.36
N TYR A 57 -9.70 -5.61 3.46
CA TYR A 57 -10.27 -5.61 4.80
C TYR A 57 -11.41 -4.60 4.93
N LYS A 58 -11.22 -3.36 4.46
CA LYS A 58 -12.27 -2.32 4.48
C LYS A 58 -13.46 -2.69 3.60
N GLU A 59 -13.20 -3.21 2.39
CA GLU A 59 -14.27 -3.57 1.46
C GLU A 59 -15.12 -4.74 1.97
N VAL A 60 -14.49 -5.75 2.59
CA VAL A 60 -15.18 -6.95 3.09
C VAL A 60 -15.90 -6.70 4.41
N THR A 61 -15.28 -5.98 5.33
CA THR A 61 -15.84 -5.77 6.68
C THR A 61 -16.69 -4.51 6.79
N GLY A 62 -16.58 -3.58 5.83
CA GLY A 62 -17.20 -2.26 5.92
C GLY A 62 -16.63 -1.37 7.03
N THR A 63 -15.57 -1.81 7.71
CA THR A 63 -14.98 -1.07 8.82
C THR A 63 -14.01 0.01 8.32
N LYS A 64 -13.88 1.07 9.12
CA LYS A 64 -12.90 2.13 8.89
C LYS A 64 -11.74 1.94 9.85
N ILE A 65 -10.71 1.23 9.39
CA ILE A 65 -9.44 1.08 10.11
C ILE A 65 -8.35 1.92 9.42
N SER A 66 -7.51 2.57 10.20
CA SER A 66 -6.33 3.24 9.64
C SER A 66 -5.35 2.18 9.14
N ARG A 67 -4.53 2.54 8.14
CA ARG A 67 -3.52 1.61 7.63
C ARG A 67 -2.45 1.27 8.66
N HIS A 68 -2.11 2.25 9.53
CA HIS A 68 -1.16 2.05 10.61
C HIS A 68 -1.66 0.97 11.59
N ASP A 69 -2.92 1.08 12.02
CA ASP A 69 -3.47 0.17 13.03
C ASP A 69 -3.61 -1.24 12.47
N LEU A 70 -4.07 -1.37 11.21
CA LEU A 70 -4.12 -2.68 10.55
C LEU A 70 -2.73 -3.32 10.40
N LEU A 71 -1.70 -2.53 10.08
CA LEU A 71 -0.33 -3.02 9.99
C LEU A 71 0.23 -3.43 11.36
N PHE A 72 -0.15 -2.70 12.41
CA PHE A 72 0.28 -2.99 13.78
C PHE A 72 -0.35 -4.29 14.28
N GLU A 73 -1.67 -4.45 14.15
CA GLU A 73 -2.40 -5.68 14.47
C GLU A 73 -1.83 -6.87 13.69
N LEU A 74 -1.60 -6.71 12.39
CA LEU A 74 -0.99 -7.76 11.56
C LEU A 74 0.40 -8.16 12.07
N ALA A 75 1.21 -7.19 12.50
CA ALA A 75 2.54 -7.49 13.02
C ALA A 75 2.46 -8.26 14.34
N GLU A 76 1.55 -7.88 15.25
CA GLU A 76 1.32 -8.60 16.51
C GLU A 76 0.89 -10.05 16.27
N GLU A 77 -0.10 -10.28 15.39
CA GLU A 77 -0.58 -11.62 15.04
C GLU A 77 0.53 -12.50 14.44
N LEU A 78 1.35 -11.93 13.56
CA LEU A 78 2.47 -12.66 12.95
C LEU A 78 3.52 -13.04 14.00
N MET A 79 3.80 -12.17 14.97
CA MET A 79 4.77 -12.42 16.04
C MET A 79 4.29 -13.50 17.02
N GLU A 80 3.00 -13.54 17.34
CA GLU A 80 2.42 -14.48 18.31
C GLU A 80 2.74 -15.95 17.98
N SER A 81 2.79 -16.28 16.68
CA SER A 81 3.11 -17.63 16.21
C SER A 81 4.53 -18.11 16.53
N TYR A 82 5.44 -17.22 16.96
CA TYR A 82 6.85 -17.52 17.21
C TYR A 82 7.27 -17.34 18.67
N THR A 83 6.40 -16.82 19.55
CA THR A 83 6.70 -16.55 20.96
C THR A 83 6.27 -17.68 21.91
N THR A 84 6.02 -18.89 21.39
CA THR A 84 5.65 -20.09 22.17
C THR A 84 6.86 -20.95 22.55
#